data_AF-A0A932YTU5-F1
#
_entry.id   AF-A0A932YTU5-F1
#
_cell.length_a   1.000
_cell.length_b   1.000
_cell.length_c   1.000
_cell.angle_alpha   90.00
_cell.angle_beta   90.00
_cell.angle_gamma   90.00
#
_symmetry.space_group_name_H-M   'P 1'
#
loop_
_entity.id
_entity.type
_entity.pdbx_description
1 polymer ?
#
loop_
_entity_poly.entity_id
_entity_poly.type
_entity_poly.pdbx_seq_one_letter_code
_entity_poly.pdbx_strand_id
1 'polypeptide(L)'
;MSAEPAMLKLGDFAPAPGFVPVQAGAAPAPEAFRRVTVEDKRIINSKADVNQLVPFKYKWAWEKYLAACANHWMPQEINMSRDIALWKDPNGLTEDERRVVKRNLGFFVTADSLAANNIVLGTYRHITAPECR
;
A
#
# COMPACT_ATOMS: atom_id res chain seq x y z
N MET A 1 30.91 -39.25 37.64
CA MET A 1 29.45 -39.07 37.42
C MET A 1 29.29 -38.26 36.15
N SER A 2 29.13 -38.94 35.01
CA SER A 2 28.84 -38.28 33.74
C SER A 2 27.40 -37.80 33.73
N ALA A 3 27.17 -36.54 33.39
CA ALA A 3 25.85 -36.02 33.03
C ALA A 3 25.85 -35.79 31.51
N GLU A 4 25.03 -36.53 30.78
CA GLU A 4 24.75 -36.25 29.37
C GLU A 4 23.89 -34.98 29.25
N PRO A 5 24.14 -34.10 28.27
CA PRO A 5 23.27 -32.98 28.00
C PRO A 5 22.06 -33.44 27.18
N ALA A 6 20.84 -33.18 27.68
CA ALA A 6 19.61 -33.45 26.95
C ALA A 6 19.51 -32.54 25.71
N MET A 7 19.55 -33.15 24.52
CA MET A 7 19.41 -32.46 23.25
C MET A 7 17.90 -32.23 22.98
N LEU A 8 17.47 -30.96 22.98
CA LEU A 8 16.10 -30.55 22.61
C LEU A 8 15.77 -31.04 21.20
N LYS A 9 14.68 -31.79 21.06
CA LYS A 9 14.21 -32.28 19.75
C LYS A 9 13.33 -31.23 19.09
N LEU A 10 13.42 -31.13 17.77
CA LEU A 10 12.71 -30.16 16.90
C LEU A 10 11.16 -30.22 16.98
N GLY A 11 10.58 -31.10 17.80
CA GLY A 11 9.14 -31.25 18.00
C GLY A 11 8.55 -30.45 19.17
N ASP A 12 9.37 -29.78 19.99
CA ASP A 12 8.89 -29.10 21.20
C ASP A 12 8.30 -27.68 20.96
N PHE A 13 8.23 -27.24 19.70
CA PHE A 13 7.61 -25.96 19.33
C PHE A 13 6.19 -26.18 18.78
N ALA A 14 5.24 -26.48 19.68
CA ALA A 14 3.83 -26.30 19.35
C ALA A 14 3.51 -24.79 19.41
N PRO A 15 2.90 -24.17 18.39
CA PRO A 15 2.49 -22.78 18.47
C PRO A 15 1.43 -22.63 19.56
N ALA A 16 1.71 -21.82 20.57
CA ALA A 16 0.70 -21.43 21.56
C ALA A 16 -0.50 -20.80 20.84
N PRO A 17 -1.75 -21.13 21.21
CA PRO A 17 -2.90 -20.44 20.64
C PRO A 17 -2.75 -18.95 20.95
N GLY A 18 -2.65 -18.15 19.90
CA GLY A 18 -2.46 -16.71 19.99
C GLY A 18 -3.53 -16.07 20.86
N PHE A 19 -3.12 -15.12 21.69
CA PHE A 19 -4.02 -14.28 22.44
C PHE A 19 -4.95 -13.52 21.47
N VAL A 20 -6.24 -13.89 21.47
CA VAL A 20 -7.29 -13.12 20.80
C VAL A 20 -7.92 -12.22 21.86
N PRO A 21 -7.81 -10.88 21.77
CA PRO A 21 -8.50 -10.02 22.72
C PRO A 21 -10.01 -10.21 22.54
N VAL A 22 -10.70 -10.64 23.60
CA VAL A 22 -12.16 -10.66 23.63
C VAL A 22 -12.64 -9.22 23.66
N GLN A 23 -13.05 -8.72 22.49
CA GLN A 23 -13.74 -7.44 22.39
C GLN A 23 -15.18 -7.67 22.85
N ALA A 24 -15.52 -7.18 24.04
CA ALA A 24 -16.89 -7.11 24.52
C ALA A 24 -17.65 -6.07 23.68
N GLY A 25 -18.16 -6.50 22.54
CA GLY A 25 -19.04 -5.73 21.66
C GLY A 25 -20.25 -6.60 21.32
N ALA A 26 -21.44 -6.00 21.36
CA ALA A 26 -22.71 -6.65 21.09
C ALA A 26 -22.64 -7.61 19.89
N ALA A 27 -23.32 -8.76 20.01
CA ALA A 27 -23.41 -9.74 18.94
C ALA A 27 -23.77 -9.03 17.62
N PRO A 28 -22.96 -9.21 16.56
CA PRO A 28 -23.20 -8.52 15.31
C PRO A 28 -24.57 -8.95 14.76
N ALA A 29 -25.33 -7.98 14.26
CA ALA A 29 -26.63 -8.23 13.63
C ALA A 29 -26.50 -9.35 12.57
N PRO A 30 -27.53 -10.19 12.35
CA PRO A 30 -27.44 -11.37 11.48
C PRO A 30 -27.00 -11.08 10.03
N GLU A 31 -27.03 -9.83 9.57
CA GLU A 31 -26.51 -9.40 8.27
C GLU A 31 -24.99 -9.20 8.20
N ALA A 32 -24.29 -9.08 9.33
CA ALA A 32 -22.87 -8.72 9.38
C ALA A 32 -21.93 -9.76 8.74
N PHE A 33 -22.39 -10.99 8.55
CA PHE A 33 -21.62 -12.08 7.93
C PHE A 33 -22.22 -12.56 6.61
N ARG A 34 -23.13 -11.78 5.99
CA ARG A 34 -23.67 -12.14 4.69
C ARG A 34 -22.55 -12.06 3.64
N ARG A 35 -22.41 -13.12 2.83
CA ARG A 35 -21.53 -13.08 1.65
C ARG A 35 -22.03 -12.01 0.67
N VAL A 36 -21.12 -11.14 0.24
CA VAL A 36 -21.41 -10.09 -0.75
C VAL A 36 -21.61 -10.72 -2.14
N THR A 37 -22.60 -10.26 -2.89
CA THR A 37 -22.78 -10.62 -4.30
C THR A 37 -22.24 -9.51 -5.22
N VAL A 38 -22.01 -9.81 -6.49
CA VAL A 38 -21.48 -8.83 -7.46
C VAL A 38 -22.47 -7.67 -7.65
N GLU A 39 -23.75 -7.95 -7.59
CA GLU A 39 -24.84 -6.98 -7.81
C GLU A 39 -24.90 -5.95 -6.68
N ASP A 40 -24.45 -6.29 -5.47
CA ASP A 40 -24.49 -5.42 -4.30
C ASP A 40 -23.45 -4.28 -4.36
N LYS A 41 -22.32 -4.49 -5.04
CA LYS A 41 -21.21 -3.53 -5.06
C LYS A 41 -21.51 -2.30 -5.94
N ARG A 42 -21.14 -1.11 -5.46
CA ARG A 42 -21.11 0.16 -6.22
C ARG A 42 -19.84 0.93 -5.90
N ILE A 43 -19.30 1.69 -6.86
CA ILE A 43 -18.09 2.51 -6.62
C ILE A 43 -18.35 3.52 -5.50
N ILE A 44 -19.50 4.20 -5.52
CA ILE A 44 -19.92 5.16 -4.50
C ILE A 44 -21.26 4.75 -3.87
N ASN A 45 -21.47 5.09 -2.60
CA ASN A 45 -22.71 4.87 -1.85
C ASN A 45 -23.20 3.40 -1.83
N SER A 46 -22.30 2.42 -1.91
CA SER A 46 -22.61 1.00 -1.72
C SER A 46 -22.96 0.70 -0.25
N LYS A 47 -23.92 -0.22 -0.04
CA LYS A 47 -24.23 -0.78 1.28
C LYS A 47 -23.57 -2.14 1.54
N ALA A 48 -22.89 -2.68 0.54
CA ALA A 48 -22.17 -3.95 0.66
C ALA A 48 -20.99 -3.83 1.64
N ASP A 49 -20.64 -4.93 2.31
CA ASP A 49 -19.47 -4.99 3.17
C ASP A 49 -18.18 -4.78 2.37
N VAL A 50 -17.51 -3.65 2.63
CA VAL A 50 -16.26 -3.23 1.95
C VAL A 50 -15.02 -3.95 2.46
N ASN A 51 -15.12 -4.76 3.53
CA ASN A 51 -13.99 -5.55 4.01
C ASN A 51 -13.85 -6.89 3.27
N GLN A 52 -14.89 -7.28 2.51
CA GLN A 52 -14.89 -8.48 1.69
C GLN A 52 -14.44 -8.16 0.25
N LEU A 53 -13.19 -8.49 -0.07
CA LEU A 53 -12.63 -8.24 -1.41
C LEU A 53 -13.39 -8.99 -2.52
N VAL A 54 -13.71 -10.26 -2.29
CA VAL A 54 -14.41 -11.12 -3.26
C VAL A 54 -15.92 -11.06 -3.07
N PRO A 55 -16.72 -11.22 -4.15
CA PRO A 55 -16.34 -11.42 -5.56
C PRO A 55 -16.00 -10.11 -6.28
N PHE A 56 -15.11 -10.15 -7.28
CA PHE A 56 -14.73 -8.96 -8.06
C PHE A 56 -15.85 -8.51 -9.02
N LYS A 57 -16.24 -7.23 -8.94
CA LYS A 57 -17.13 -6.58 -9.92
C LYS A 57 -16.34 -5.75 -10.92
N TYR A 58 -15.40 -4.94 -10.42
CA TYR A 58 -14.62 -4.01 -11.24
C TYR A 58 -13.24 -4.60 -11.57
N LYS A 59 -13.21 -5.56 -12.52
CA LYS A 59 -11.98 -6.27 -12.90
C LYS A 59 -10.85 -5.35 -13.36
N TRP A 60 -11.19 -4.25 -14.04
CA TRP A 60 -10.22 -3.26 -14.49
C TRP A 60 -9.42 -2.64 -13.33
N ALA A 61 -10.03 -2.48 -12.15
CA ALA A 61 -9.36 -1.90 -10.98
C ALA A 61 -8.32 -2.87 -10.43
N TRP A 62 -8.69 -4.14 -10.35
CA TRP A 62 -7.78 -5.23 -9.97
C TRP A 62 -6.61 -5.39 -10.95
N GLU A 63 -6.88 -5.32 -12.26
CA GLU A 63 -5.84 -5.37 -13.29
C GLU A 63 -4.85 -4.20 -13.16
N LYS A 64 -5.34 -3.00 -12.81
CA LYS A 64 -4.47 -1.83 -12.57
C LYS A 64 -3.62 -2.00 -11.32
N TYR A 65 -4.16 -2.57 -10.24
CA TYR A 65 -3.39 -2.95 -9.06
C TYR A 65 -2.26 -3.91 -9.40
N LEU A 66 -2.55 -5.00 -10.13
CA LEU A 66 -1.53 -5.98 -10.53
C LEU A 66 -0.45 -5.35 -11.44
N ALA A 67 -0.85 -4.51 -12.39
CA ALA A 67 0.09 -3.80 -13.26
C ALA A 67 1.01 -2.86 -12.45
N ALA A 68 0.48 -2.16 -11.44
CA ALA A 68 1.28 -1.32 -10.56
C ALA A 68 2.26 -2.14 -9.70
N CYS A 69 1.83 -3.29 -9.16
CA CYS A 69 2.72 -4.20 -8.43
C CYS A 69 3.86 -4.73 -9.29
N ALA A 70 3.60 -5.01 -10.59
CA ALA A 70 4.63 -5.45 -11.54
C ALA A 70 5.63 -4.33 -11.90
N ASN A 71 5.30 -3.07 -11.63
CA ASN A 71 6.13 -1.89 -11.90
C ASN A 71 6.87 -1.38 -10.64
N HIS A 72 7.12 -2.25 -9.67
CA HIS A 72 7.88 -1.88 -8.48
C HIS A 72 9.33 -1.50 -8.85
N TRP A 73 9.80 -0.37 -8.33
CA TRP A 73 11.18 0.11 -8.44
C TRP A 73 11.54 0.93 -7.20
N MET A 74 12.83 1.08 -6.93
CA MET A 74 13.35 1.89 -5.82
C MET A 74 14.24 3.01 -6.35
N PRO A 75 14.13 4.25 -5.83
CA PRO A 75 14.96 5.37 -6.31
C PRO A 75 16.47 5.13 -6.24
N GLN A 76 16.92 4.32 -5.27
CA GLN A 76 18.32 3.96 -5.07
C GLN A 76 18.89 3.04 -6.17
N GLU A 77 18.03 2.46 -7.01
CA GLU A 77 18.44 1.62 -8.14
C GLU A 77 19.01 2.45 -9.30
N ILE A 78 18.76 3.76 -9.33
CA ILE A 78 19.22 4.69 -10.37
C ILE A 78 20.52 5.36 -9.91
N ASN A 79 21.62 5.14 -10.64
CA ASN A 79 22.90 5.77 -10.35
C ASN A 79 22.90 7.27 -10.71
N MET A 80 23.14 8.14 -9.72
CA MET A 80 23.16 9.60 -9.87
C MET A 80 24.57 10.22 -9.96
N SER A 81 25.64 9.42 -10.06
CA SER A 81 27.01 9.93 -9.97
C SER A 81 27.34 10.93 -11.09
N ARG A 82 26.85 10.69 -12.31
CA ARG A 82 27.05 11.60 -13.46
C ARG A 82 26.27 12.89 -13.30
N ASP A 83 25.02 12.80 -12.88
CA ASP A 83 24.13 13.92 -12.59
C ASP A 83 24.71 14.82 -11.48
N ILE A 84 25.28 14.22 -10.42
CA ILE A 84 25.95 14.95 -9.34
C ILE A 84 27.19 15.69 -9.87
N ALA A 85 28.01 15.03 -10.70
CA ALA A 85 29.19 15.65 -11.29
C ALA A 85 28.80 16.84 -12.20
N LEU A 86 27.83 16.64 -13.08
CA LEU A 86 27.29 17.68 -13.96
C LEU A 86 26.70 18.85 -13.17
N TRP A 87 25.95 18.56 -12.10
CA TRP A 87 25.36 19.59 -11.26
C TRP A 87 26.42 20.42 -10.52
N LYS A 88 27.55 19.82 -10.13
CA LYS A 88 28.65 20.52 -9.44
C LYS A 88 29.57 21.31 -10.37
N ASP A 89 29.67 20.93 -11.64
CA ASP A 89 30.49 21.64 -12.63
C ASP A 89 29.92 23.05 -12.90
N PRO A 90 30.68 24.13 -12.65
CA PRO A 90 30.26 25.50 -12.97
C PRO A 90 29.89 25.71 -14.45
N ASN A 91 30.49 24.94 -15.37
CA ASN A 91 30.23 25.00 -16.81
C ASN A 91 29.31 23.88 -17.30
N GLY A 92 28.82 23.02 -16.41
CA GLY A 92 28.04 21.83 -16.78
C GLY A 92 26.62 22.14 -17.25
N LEU A 93 25.99 23.16 -16.67
CA LEU A 93 24.64 23.61 -17.03
C LEU A 93 24.58 25.13 -16.99
N THR A 94 23.88 25.71 -17.97
CA THR A 94 23.53 27.13 -18.00
C THR A 94 22.61 27.51 -16.83
N GLU A 95 22.48 28.81 -16.56
CA GLU A 95 21.59 29.29 -15.49
C GLU A 95 20.13 28.90 -15.76
N ASP A 96 19.67 29.04 -17.01
CA ASP A 96 18.30 28.74 -17.39
C ASP A 96 17.99 27.24 -17.25
N GLU A 97 18.90 26.35 -17.63
CA GLU A 97 18.74 24.90 -17.42
C GLU A 97 18.65 24.55 -15.93
N ARG A 98 19.53 25.12 -15.10
CA ARG A 98 19.48 24.92 -13.64
C ARG A 98 18.20 25.46 -13.02
N ARG A 99 17.68 26.57 -13.55
CA ARG A 99 16.42 27.18 -13.11
C ARG A 99 15.23 26.27 -13.43
N VAL A 100 15.20 25.65 -14.60
CA VAL A 100 14.17 24.68 -14.97
C VAL A 100 14.21 23.46 -14.04
N VAL A 101 15.39 22.89 -13.78
CA VAL A 101 15.53 21.74 -12.86
C VAL A 101 15.04 22.11 -11.46
N LYS A 102 15.49 23.25 -10.91
CA LYS A 102 15.07 23.72 -9.58
C LYS A 102 13.56 23.93 -9.46
N ARG A 103 12.92 24.53 -10.49
CA ARG A 103 11.48 24.75 -10.50
C ARG A 103 10.69 23.45 -10.54
N ASN A 104 11.10 22.50 -11.38
CA ASN A 104 10.44 21.18 -11.45
C ASN A 104 10.60 20.42 -10.12
N LEU A 105 11.80 20.36 -9.56
CA LEU A 105 12.02 19.69 -8.27
C LEU A 105 11.21 20.34 -7.14
N GLY A 106 11.19 21.68 -7.09
CA GLY A 106 10.41 22.41 -6.08
C GLY A 106 8.89 22.22 -6.21
N PHE A 107 8.37 21.99 -7.42
CA PHE A 107 6.98 21.65 -7.64
C PHE A 107 6.68 20.21 -7.19
N PHE A 108 7.44 19.23 -7.69
CA PHE A 108 7.14 17.81 -7.47
C PHE A 108 7.36 17.34 -6.03
N VAL A 109 8.26 17.97 -5.27
CA VAL A 109 8.49 17.60 -3.85
C VAL A 109 7.24 17.79 -2.98
N THR A 110 6.38 18.76 -3.29
CA THR A 110 5.13 18.99 -2.54
C THR A 110 3.90 18.45 -3.27
N ALA A 111 3.89 18.48 -4.61
CA ALA A 111 2.76 18.01 -5.41
C ALA A 111 2.43 16.53 -5.17
N ASP A 112 3.43 15.68 -4.99
CA ASP A 112 3.22 14.26 -4.70
C ASP A 112 2.50 14.04 -3.36
N SER A 113 2.90 14.79 -2.33
CA SER A 113 2.23 14.77 -1.03
C SER A 113 0.78 15.26 -1.11
N LEU A 114 0.51 16.28 -1.95
CA LEU A 114 -0.86 16.77 -2.16
C LEU A 114 -1.75 15.70 -2.84
N ALA A 115 -1.21 15.00 -3.84
CA ALA A 115 -1.92 13.93 -4.51
C ALA A 115 -2.19 12.75 -3.55
N ALA A 116 -1.18 12.29 -2.81
CA ALA A 116 -1.34 11.22 -1.82
C ALA A 116 -2.36 11.60 -0.73
N ASN A 117 -2.28 12.81 -0.20
CA ASN A 117 -3.23 13.30 0.81
C ASN A 117 -4.65 13.38 0.25
N ASN A 118 -4.82 13.78 -1.02
CA ASN A 118 -6.14 13.79 -1.65
C ASN A 118 -6.71 12.38 -1.80
N ILE A 119 -5.88 11.39 -2.13
CA ILE A 119 -6.32 9.99 -2.21
C ILE A 119 -6.81 9.51 -0.85
N VAL A 120 -6.00 9.68 0.20
CA VAL A 120 -6.30 9.15 1.54
C VAL A 120 -7.45 9.89 2.23
N LEU A 121 -7.42 11.23 2.22
CA LEU A 121 -8.37 12.06 2.98
C LEU A 121 -9.59 12.46 2.15
N GLY A 122 -9.40 12.64 0.84
CA GLY A 122 -10.41 13.13 -0.09
C GLY A 122 -11.25 12.01 -0.68
N THR A 123 -10.62 11.03 -1.34
CA THR A 123 -11.34 10.04 -2.15
C THR A 123 -11.61 8.72 -1.45
N TYR A 124 -10.65 8.19 -0.68
CA TYR A 124 -10.72 6.81 -0.15
C TYR A 124 -11.99 6.54 0.65
N ARG A 125 -12.43 7.50 1.48
CA ARG A 125 -13.66 7.38 2.29
C ARG A 125 -14.94 7.26 1.45
N HIS A 126 -14.95 7.82 0.24
CA HIS A 126 -16.12 7.84 -0.65
C HIS A 126 -16.13 6.66 -1.61
N ILE A 127 -15.01 5.96 -1.76
CA ILE A 127 -14.93 4.73 -2.54
C ILE A 127 -15.38 3.55 -1.67
N THR A 128 -16.53 3.01 -2.05
CA THR A 128 -17.25 1.93 -1.35
C THR A 128 -17.20 0.60 -2.10
N ALA A 129 -16.23 0.44 -3.01
CA ALA A 129 -15.90 -0.82 -3.66
C ALA A 129 -14.48 -1.25 -3.24
N PRO A 130 -14.29 -2.45 -2.65
CA PRO A 130 -13.00 -2.86 -2.09
C PRO A 130 -11.89 -2.98 -3.12
N GLU A 131 -12.21 -3.46 -4.33
CA GLU A 131 -11.21 -3.57 -5.40
C GLU A 131 -10.77 -2.22 -6.01
N CYS A 132 -11.45 -1.12 -5.67
CA CYS A 132 -11.11 0.25 -6.10
C CYS A 132 -10.50 1.11 -4.99
N ARG A 133 -10.41 0.58 -3.76
CA ARG A 133 -9.75 1.23 -2.63
C ARG A 133 -8.24 1.07 -2.76
#